data_AF-A0A4U7F4Y0-F1
#
_entry.id   AF-A0A4U7F4Y0-F1
#
_cell.length_a   1.000
_cell.length_b   1.000
_cell.length_c   1.000
_cell.angle_alpha   90.00
_cell.angle_beta   90.00
_cell.angle_gamma   90.00
#
_symmetry.space_group_name_H-M   'P 1'
#
loop_
_entity.id
_entity.type
_entity.pdbx_description
1 polymer ?
#
loop_
_entity_poly.entity_id
_entity_poly.type
_entity_poly.pdbx_seq_one_letter_code
_entity_poly.pdbx_strand_id
1 'polypeptide(L)'
;QEIVDAESGRARLLGDDLGVLAEVSVDDAFDAVEGADVAPSAVVIDGRIDQRLLDVAAQRGVGELFGRDVGEFVKRPVGTRVLTVGDLRAGS
;
A
#
# COMPACT_ATOMS: atom_id res chain seq x y z
N GLN A 1 -12.96 -3.38 -11.09
CA GLN A 1 -13.10 -4.18 -9.85
C GLN A 1 -12.63 -5.58 -10.16
N GLU A 2 -11.41 -5.97 -9.77
CA GLU A 2 -10.93 -7.38 -9.71
C GLU A 2 -9.44 -7.34 -9.35
N ILE A 3 -9.12 -7.04 -8.09
CA ILE A 3 -7.73 -7.05 -7.60
C ILE A 3 -7.64 -7.69 -6.21
N VAL A 4 -8.72 -7.65 -5.42
CA VAL A 4 -8.74 -8.24 -4.08
C VAL A 4 -9.79 -9.34 -4.04
N ASP A 5 -9.50 -10.50 -4.64
CA ASP A 5 -10.29 -11.72 -4.40
C ASP A 5 -9.48 -13.02 -4.53
N ALA A 6 -8.36 -13.03 -5.25
CA ALA A 6 -7.42 -14.14 -5.20
C ALA A 6 -6.21 -13.69 -4.40
N GLU A 7 -5.84 -14.45 -3.36
CA GLU A 7 -4.65 -14.34 -2.51
C GLU A 7 -3.36 -14.39 -3.35
N SER A 8 -3.17 -13.38 -4.18
CA SER A 8 -2.19 -13.40 -5.26
C SER A 8 -0.82 -13.07 -4.72
N GLY A 9 -0.74 -12.57 -3.48
CA GLY A 9 0.50 -12.14 -2.86
C GLY A 9 1.17 -11.05 -3.69
N ARG A 10 0.38 -10.09 -4.21
CA ARG A 10 0.88 -8.97 -5.03
C ARG A 10 0.72 -7.62 -4.34
N ALA A 11 1.64 -6.73 -4.67
CA ALA A 11 1.59 -5.31 -4.36
C ALA A 11 1.57 -4.48 -5.65
N ARG A 12 0.85 -3.37 -5.64
CA ARG A 12 0.76 -2.39 -6.72
C ARG A 12 1.11 -1.01 -6.20
N LEU A 13 2.02 -0.36 -6.90
CA LEU A 13 2.36 1.04 -6.70
C LEU A 13 1.49 1.87 -7.64
N LEU A 14 0.83 2.89 -7.10
CA LEU A 14 -0.06 3.77 -7.83
C LEU A 14 0.50 5.20 -7.83
N GLY A 15 0.42 5.85 -9.00
CA GLY A 15 0.74 7.27 -9.14
C GLY A 15 -0.44 8.17 -8.80
N ASP A 16 -0.29 9.47 -9.05
CA ASP A 16 -1.27 10.49 -8.70
C ASP A 16 -2.63 10.29 -9.39
N ASP A 17 -2.64 9.76 -10.60
CA ASP A 17 -3.85 9.45 -11.37
C ASP A 17 -4.49 8.09 -10.97
N LEU A 18 -4.03 7.47 -9.88
CA LEU A 18 -4.36 6.08 -9.51
C LEU A 18 -3.99 5.06 -10.61
N GLY A 19 -3.08 5.43 -11.50
CA GLY A 19 -2.49 4.54 -12.51
C GLY A 19 -1.45 3.62 -11.88
N VAL A 20 -1.43 2.35 -12.30
CA VAL A 20 -0.43 1.38 -11.83
C VAL A 20 0.94 1.74 -12.40
N LEU A 21 1.85 2.16 -11.52
CA LEU A 21 3.25 2.43 -11.84
C LEU A 21 4.03 1.11 -11.92
N ALA A 22 3.79 0.22 -10.96
CA ALA A 22 4.45 -1.08 -10.87
C ALA A 22 3.55 -2.09 -10.16
N GLU A 23 3.70 -3.36 -10.54
CA GLU A 23 3.08 -4.51 -9.89
C GLU A 23 4.16 -5.52 -9.57
N VAL A 24 4.29 -5.88 -8.29
CA VAL A 24 5.32 -6.76 -7.75
C VAL A 24 4.72 -7.74 -6.74
N SER A 25 5.50 -8.67 -6.21
CA SER A 25 5.08 -9.53 -5.10
C SER A 25 5.00 -8.74 -3.79
N VAL A 26 4.26 -9.21 -2.79
CA VAL A 26 4.23 -8.58 -1.45
C VAL A 26 5.63 -8.51 -0.84
N ASP A 27 6.42 -9.57 -0.98
CA ASP A 27 7.81 -9.62 -0.48
C ASP A 27 8.71 -8.55 -1.13
N ASP A 28 8.45 -8.22 -2.39
CA ASP A 28 9.21 -7.23 -3.17
C ASP A 28 8.63 -5.80 -3.03
N ALA A 29 7.51 -5.62 -2.31
CA ALA A 29 6.83 -4.34 -2.23
C ALA A 29 7.70 -3.24 -1.62
N PHE A 30 8.53 -3.60 -0.63
CA PHE A 30 9.48 -2.68 -0.02
C PHE A 30 10.50 -2.18 -1.05
N ASP A 31 11.15 -3.11 -1.74
CA ASP A 31 12.20 -2.79 -2.71
C ASP A 31 11.62 -2.04 -3.92
N ALA A 32 10.37 -2.29 -4.28
CA ALA A 32 9.67 -1.53 -5.32
C ALA A 32 9.42 -0.07 -4.89
N VAL A 33 9.01 0.18 -3.65
CA VAL A 33 8.78 1.55 -3.14
C VAL A 33 10.10 2.29 -2.94
N GLU A 34 11.14 1.60 -2.47
CA GLU A 34 12.50 2.14 -2.36
C GLU A 34 13.14 2.35 -3.74
N GLY A 35 12.86 1.48 -4.70
CA GLY A 35 13.45 1.55 -6.04
C GLY A 35 12.72 2.47 -7.00
N ALA A 36 11.50 2.92 -6.67
CA ALA A 36 10.68 3.69 -7.59
C ALA A 36 11.33 5.04 -7.94
N ASP A 37 11.52 5.28 -9.24
CA ASP A 37 12.02 6.55 -9.79
C ASP A 37 11.09 7.72 -9.44
N VAL A 38 9.78 7.48 -9.46
CA VAL A 38 8.74 8.42 -9.04
C VAL A 38 8.09 7.88 -7.79
N ALA A 39 8.03 8.68 -6.73
CA ALA A 39 7.38 8.30 -5.49
C ALA A 39 5.89 7.99 -5.77
N PRO A 40 5.40 6.77 -5.44
CA PRO A 40 4.00 6.45 -5.62
C PRO A 40 3.15 7.27 -4.66
N SER A 41 2.01 7.76 -5.13
CA SER A 41 1.04 8.49 -4.30
C SER A 41 0.27 7.52 -3.40
N ALA A 42 0.05 6.29 -3.87
CA ALA A 42 -0.58 5.22 -3.11
C ALA A 42 0.07 3.85 -3.34
N VAL A 43 0.05 2.98 -2.34
CA VAL A 43 0.55 1.60 -2.46
C VAL A 43 -0.53 0.63 -1.97
N VAL A 44 -0.87 -0.36 -2.80
CA VAL A 44 -1.89 -1.38 -2.51
C VAL A 44 -1.25 -2.74 -2.40
N ILE A 45 -1.51 -3.47 -1.33
CA ILE A 45 -0.87 -4.75 -1.03
C ILE A 45 -1.92 -5.77 -0.65
N ASP A 46 -1.95 -6.89 -1.34
CA ASP A 46 -2.78 -8.06 -1.00
C ASP A 46 -2.10 -8.90 0.10
N GLY A 47 -1.82 -8.26 1.22
CA GLY A 47 -1.08 -8.81 2.35
C GLY A 47 -1.20 -7.93 3.59
N ARG A 48 -0.42 -8.25 4.62
CA ARG A 48 -0.29 -7.41 5.82
C ARG A 48 0.65 -6.24 5.53
N ILE A 49 0.29 -5.06 6.03
CA ILE A 49 1.22 -3.92 6.05
C ILE A 49 2.09 -4.02 7.30
N ASP A 50 3.38 -4.27 7.11
CA ASP A 50 4.39 -4.26 8.18
C ASP A 50 4.98 -2.85 8.41
N GLN A 51 5.57 -2.65 9.59
CA GLN A 51 6.15 -1.35 9.98
C GLN A 51 7.26 -0.87 9.02
N ARG A 52 8.09 -1.78 8.50
CA ARG A 52 9.17 -1.44 7.57
C ARG A 52 8.65 -0.79 6.28
N LEU A 53 7.56 -1.35 5.77
CA LEU A 53 6.88 -0.84 4.57
C LEU A 53 6.21 0.51 4.85
N LEU A 54 5.59 0.66 6.02
CA LEU A 54 5.05 1.96 6.44
C LEU A 54 6.16 3.02 6.51
N ASP A 55 7.33 2.67 7.05
CA ASP A 55 8.45 3.59 7.22
C ASP A 55 8.99 4.07 5.87
N VAL A 56 9.27 3.16 4.92
CA VAL A 56 9.74 3.55 3.57
C VAL A 56 8.69 4.36 2.82
N ALA A 57 7.41 4.05 3.00
CA ALA A 57 6.33 4.81 2.40
C ALA A 57 6.26 6.24 2.95
N ALA A 58 6.38 6.41 4.27
CA ALA A 58 6.44 7.74 4.89
C ALA A 58 7.69 8.51 4.44
N GLN A 59 8.86 7.85 4.35
CA GLN A 59 10.10 8.46 3.86
C GLN A 59 10.00 8.91 2.40
N ARG A 60 9.33 8.12 1.55
CA ARG A 60 9.10 8.43 0.14
C ARG A 60 7.99 9.44 -0.10
N GLY A 61 7.22 9.77 0.93
CA GLY A 61 6.08 10.69 0.82
C GLY A 61 4.82 10.05 0.24
N VAL A 62 4.69 8.73 0.33
CA VAL A 62 3.47 8.01 -0.05
C VAL A 62 2.33 8.44 0.88
N GLY A 63 1.28 9.01 0.29
CA GLY A 63 0.13 9.54 1.03
C GLY A 63 -0.81 8.45 1.53
N GLU A 64 -0.92 7.33 0.80
CA GLU A 64 -1.93 6.30 1.08
C GLU A 64 -1.37 4.88 0.98
N LEU A 65 -1.68 4.05 1.97
CA LEU A 65 -1.29 2.65 2.02
C LEU A 65 -2.51 1.77 2.25
N PHE A 66 -2.75 0.85 1.32
CA PHE A 66 -3.88 -0.05 1.31
C PHE A 66 -3.41 -1.48 1.52
N GLY A 67 -3.93 -2.15 2.54
CA GLY A 67 -3.59 -3.53 2.88
C GLY A 67 -4.84 -4.39 3.08
N ARG A 68 -4.67 -5.71 3.05
CA ARG A 68 -5.75 -6.62 3.48
C ARG A 68 -5.95 -6.51 4.98
N ASP A 69 -4.85 -6.49 5.72
CA ASP A 69 -4.81 -6.34 7.17
C ASP A 69 -3.83 -5.23 7.53
N VAL A 70 -4.28 -4.34 8.40
CA VAL A 70 -3.51 -3.24 8.95
C VAL A 70 -3.19 -3.71 10.36
N GLY A 71 -1.92 -4.07 10.61
CA GLY A 71 -1.48 -4.52 11.93
C GLY A 71 -1.78 -3.48 13.02
N GLU A 72 -1.58 -3.81 14.31
CA GLU A 72 -1.86 -2.88 15.40
C GLU A 72 -0.94 -1.64 15.34
N PHE A 73 -1.40 -0.56 14.69
CA PHE A 73 -0.66 0.70 14.63
C PHE A 73 -0.85 1.47 15.94
N VAL A 74 0.24 1.58 16.71
CA VAL A 74 0.25 2.25 18.02
C VAL A 74 0.01 3.77 17.91
N LYS A 75 0.26 4.37 16.73
CA LYS A 75 -0.03 5.78 16.41
C LYS A 75 -0.35 5.93 14.92
N ARG A 76 -1.40 6.68 14.57
CA ARG A 76 -1.69 7.06 13.17
C ARG A 76 -0.73 8.18 12.77
N PRO A 77 0.15 8.00 11.77
CA PRO A 77 1.01 9.09 11.28
C PRO A 77 0.14 10.17 10.65
N VAL A 78 0.53 11.44 10.87
CA VAL A 78 -0.22 12.62 10.39
C VAL A 78 -0.11 12.87 8.88
N GLY A 79 0.70 12.07 8.17
CA GLY A 79 0.97 12.24 6.73
C GLY A 79 0.65 11.04 5.83
N THR A 80 0.45 9.84 6.38
CA THR A 80 0.19 8.63 5.59
C THR A 80 -1.10 7.98 6.08
N ARG A 81 -2.11 7.93 5.23
CA ARG A 81 -3.39 7.29 5.53
C ARG A 81 -3.28 5.80 5.26
N VAL A 82 -3.56 5.00 6.27
CA VAL A 82 -3.55 3.54 6.16
C VAL A 82 -5.00 3.05 6.13
N LEU A 83 -5.38 2.35 5.07
CA LEU A 83 -6.74 1.89 4.80
C LEU A 83 -6.74 0.37 4.60
N THR A 84 -7.68 -0.34 5.21
CA THR A 84 -7.88 -1.77 4.93
C THR A 84 -8.88 -1.96 3.80
N VAL A 85 -8.77 -3.06 3.05
CA VAL A 85 -9.83 -3.45 2.11
C VAL A 85 -11.16 -3.74 2.83
N GLY A 86 -11.10 -4.11 4.12
CA GLY A 86 -12.28 -4.25 4.97
C GLY A 86 -13.06 -2.94 5.17
N ASP A 87 -12.36 -1.81 5.35
CA ASP A 87 -12.97 -0.48 5.45
C ASP A 87 -13.68 -0.04 4.15
N LEU A 88 -13.11 -0.39 2.99
CA LEU A 88 -13.69 -0.04 1.69
C LEU A 88 -15.02 -0.76 1.40
N ARG A 89 -15.27 -1.91 2.04
CA ARG A 89 -16.54 -2.65 1.90
C ARG A 89 -17.68 -2.07 2.74
N ALA A 90 -17.40 -1.22 3.73
CA ALA A 90 -18.40 -0.65 4.62
C ALA A 90 -19.07 0.63 4.06
N GLY A 91 -18.62 1.12 2.91
CA GLY A 91 -19.05 2.39 2.31
C GLY A 91 -19.99 2.28 1.10
N SER A 92 -20.65 1.14 0.85
CA SER A 92 -21.61 0.99 -0.26
C SER A 92 -23.04 0.73 0.20
#